data_AF-A0A0Q5UV05-F1
#
_entry.id   AF-A0A0Q5UV05-F1
#
_cell.length_a   1.000
_cell.length_b   1.000
_cell.length_c   1.000
_cell.angle_alpha   90.00
_cell.angle_beta   90.00
_cell.angle_gamma   90.00
#
_symmetry.space_group_name_H-M   'P 1'
#
loop_
_entity.id
_entity.type
_entity.pdbx_description
1 polymer ?
#
loop_
_entity_poly.entity_id
_entity_poly.type
_entity_poly.pdbx_seq_one_letter_code
_entity_poly.pdbx_strand_id
1 'polypeptide(L)'
;MKTIGKNMMLFFFLSFAAVSCESTRTAVFDQYSYQKTTELKVEASKLMDKATAPYAKHQQETEAFFLQVEKLIEYEKNKPDNEITFAMWKLLTDEEKNLLSGFFKHWKEKESLSPVFLQESKKQVMEAMDMLIQYEIKKDKTSKDGLLSLINSNK
;
A
#
# COMPACT_ATOMS: atom_id res chain seq x y z
N MET A 1 -50.12 -28.83 -0.30
CA MET A 1 -48.65 -29.07 -0.40
C MET A 1 -47.90 -28.20 -1.41
N LYS A 2 -48.54 -27.58 -2.43
CA LYS A 2 -47.83 -26.74 -3.43
C LYS A 2 -47.32 -25.37 -2.92
N THR A 3 -47.88 -24.84 -1.84
CA THR A 3 -47.58 -23.48 -1.33
C THR A 3 -46.31 -23.42 -0.49
N ILE A 4 -45.91 -24.53 0.15
CA ILE A 4 -44.73 -24.60 1.03
C ILE A 4 -43.42 -24.52 0.23
N GLY A 5 -43.36 -25.16 -0.94
CA GLY A 5 -42.17 -25.08 -1.82
C GLY A 5 -41.93 -23.69 -2.41
N LYS A 6 -43.01 -22.93 -2.69
CA LYS A 6 -42.90 -21.57 -3.23
C LYS A 6 -42.40 -20.57 -2.18
N ASN A 7 -42.83 -20.71 -0.93
CA ASN A 7 -42.34 -19.89 0.18
C ASN A 7 -40.89 -20.26 0.56
N MET A 8 -40.53 -21.55 0.54
CA MET A 8 -39.17 -21.99 0.82
C MET A 8 -38.15 -21.55 -0.26
N MET A 9 -38.57 -21.54 -1.53
CA MET A 9 -37.76 -21.01 -2.63
C MET A 9 -37.62 -19.48 -2.58
N LEU A 10 -38.65 -18.76 -2.11
CA LEU A 10 -38.60 -17.31 -1.89
C LEU A 10 -37.64 -16.95 -0.73
N PHE A 11 -37.68 -17.73 0.36
CA PHE A 11 -36.75 -17.56 1.48
C PHE A 11 -35.30 -17.84 1.07
N PHE A 12 -35.05 -18.85 0.23
CA PHE A 12 -33.69 -19.14 -0.27
C PHE A 12 -33.16 -18.02 -1.17
N PHE A 13 -34.00 -17.43 -2.02
CA PHE A 13 -33.63 -16.27 -2.85
C PHE A 13 -33.39 -15.00 -2.02
N LEU A 14 -34.19 -14.78 -0.96
CA LEU A 14 -34.06 -13.61 -0.08
C LEU A 14 -32.80 -13.71 0.80
N SER A 15 -32.43 -14.92 1.24
CA SER A 15 -31.18 -15.17 1.96
C SER A 15 -29.93 -14.96 1.11
N PHE A 16 -29.98 -15.26 -0.20
CA PHE A 16 -28.84 -15.07 -1.11
C PHE A 16 -28.56 -13.59 -1.41
N ALA A 17 -29.60 -12.74 -1.41
CA ALA A 17 -29.45 -11.30 -1.60
C ALA A 17 -28.83 -10.57 -0.38
N ALA A 18 -28.88 -11.16 0.82
CA ALA A 18 -28.33 -10.55 2.03
C ALA A 18 -26.80 -10.73 2.16
N VAL A 19 -26.21 -11.74 1.52
CA VAL A 19 -24.76 -12.04 1.62
C VAL A 19 -23.92 -11.22 0.62
N SER A 20 -24.54 -10.63 -0.41
CA SER A 20 -23.81 -9.92 -1.47
C SER A 20 -23.28 -8.53 -1.08
N CYS A 21 -23.59 -8.01 0.11
CA CYS A 21 -23.15 -6.68 0.52
C CYS A 21 -21.71 -6.67 1.08
N GLU A 22 -21.19 -7.80 1.53
CA GLU A 22 -19.86 -7.86 2.17
C GLU A 22 -18.71 -7.66 1.18
N SER A 23 -18.83 -8.18 -0.06
CA SER A 23 -17.77 -8.08 -1.08
C SER A 23 -17.55 -6.68 -1.67
N THR A 24 -18.42 -5.72 -1.31
CA THR A 24 -18.32 -4.32 -1.75
C THR A 24 -17.82 -3.38 -0.66
N ARG A 25 -17.63 -3.89 0.57
CA ARG A 25 -17.10 -3.06 1.65
C ARG A 25 -15.70 -2.59 1.31
N THR A 26 -15.43 -1.34 1.65
CA THR A 26 -14.15 -0.67 1.46
C THR A 26 -13.91 0.10 2.74
N ALA A 27 -12.69 0.01 3.28
CA ALA A 27 -12.31 0.77 4.47
C ALA A 27 -12.67 2.25 4.30
N VAL A 28 -13.23 2.84 5.36
CA VAL A 28 -13.50 4.28 5.41
C VAL A 28 -12.19 5.07 5.47
N PHE A 29 -12.26 6.37 5.20
CA PHE A 29 -11.14 7.28 5.41
C PHE A 29 -10.65 7.17 6.86
N ASP A 30 -9.34 7.01 7.02
CA ASP A 30 -8.67 7.01 8.31
C ASP A 30 -7.61 8.12 8.35
N GLN A 31 -7.78 9.05 9.30
CA GLN A 31 -6.91 10.21 9.41
C GLN A 31 -5.48 9.81 9.78
N TYR A 32 -5.30 8.79 10.61
CA TYR A 32 -3.97 8.35 11.05
C TYR A 32 -3.20 7.73 9.88
N SER A 33 -3.83 6.83 9.12
CA SER A 33 -3.28 6.22 7.89
C SER A 33 -2.85 7.29 6.89
N TYR A 34 -3.71 8.27 6.62
CA TYR A 34 -3.43 9.35 5.69
C TYR A 34 -2.23 10.21 6.15
N GLN A 35 -2.24 10.64 7.41
CA GLN A 35 -1.16 11.48 7.97
C GLN A 35 0.17 10.72 7.96
N LYS A 36 0.19 9.49 8.48
CA LYS A 36 1.41 8.68 8.57
C LYS A 36 1.96 8.30 7.20
N THR A 37 1.11 7.96 6.24
CA THR A 37 1.57 7.68 4.86
C THR A 37 2.19 8.93 4.23
N THR A 38 1.60 10.11 4.47
CA THR A 38 2.13 11.39 3.96
C THR A 38 3.48 11.74 4.60
N GLU A 39 3.61 11.58 5.92
CA GLU A 39 4.87 11.76 6.65
C GLU A 39 5.96 10.84 6.10
N LEU A 40 5.67 9.53 6.00
CA LEU A 40 6.61 8.53 5.50
C LEU A 40 7.03 8.81 4.05
N LYS A 41 6.14 9.33 3.20
CA LYS A 41 6.50 9.74 1.84
C LYS A 41 7.57 10.84 1.84
N VAL A 42 7.40 11.84 2.69
CA VAL A 42 8.36 12.95 2.80
C VAL A 42 9.69 12.46 3.37
N GLU A 43 9.65 11.63 4.41
CA GLU A 43 10.85 11.04 5.01
C GLU A 43 11.61 10.14 4.02
N ALA A 44 10.90 9.26 3.32
CA ALA A 44 11.46 8.42 2.25
C ALA A 44 12.14 9.29 1.19
N SER A 45 11.44 10.31 0.67
CA SER A 45 11.98 11.23 -0.33
C SER A 45 13.30 11.86 0.12
N LYS A 46 13.39 12.30 1.37
CA LYS A 46 14.59 12.92 1.95
C LYS A 46 15.72 11.94 2.20
N LEU A 47 15.41 10.70 2.59
CA LEU A 47 16.39 9.64 2.71
C LEU A 47 16.94 9.23 1.36
N MET A 48 16.09 9.07 0.34
CA MET A 48 16.50 8.73 -1.02
C MET A 48 17.46 9.78 -1.59
N ASP A 49 17.25 11.08 -1.32
CA ASP A 49 18.16 12.15 -1.76
C ASP A 49 19.61 11.98 -1.27
N LYS A 50 19.83 11.19 -0.21
CA LYS A 50 21.15 10.92 0.36
C LYS A 50 21.86 9.75 -0.32
N ALA A 51 21.21 9.06 -1.26
CA ALA A 51 21.71 7.80 -1.80
C ALA A 51 22.94 7.92 -2.72
N THR A 52 23.39 9.14 -3.04
CA THR A 52 24.70 9.35 -3.68
C THR A 52 25.86 9.25 -2.67
N ALA A 53 25.58 9.19 -1.37
CA ALA A 53 26.56 8.96 -0.31
C ALA A 53 26.55 7.50 0.18
N PRO A 54 27.63 7.02 0.82
CA PRO A 54 27.70 5.67 1.39
C PRO A 54 26.52 5.34 2.32
N TYR A 55 25.83 4.22 2.08
CA TYR A 55 24.69 3.75 2.88
C TYR A 55 25.04 3.67 4.38
N ALA A 56 26.24 3.21 4.71
CA ALA A 56 26.72 3.10 6.09
C ALA A 56 26.62 4.42 6.89
N LYS A 57 26.71 5.59 6.22
CA LYS A 57 26.55 6.91 6.88
C LYS A 57 25.12 7.22 7.28
N HIS A 58 24.15 6.53 6.71
CA HIS A 58 22.71 6.76 6.85
C HIS A 58 21.96 5.51 7.34
N GLN A 59 22.67 4.45 7.73
CA GLN A 59 22.09 3.17 8.14
C GLN A 59 21.12 3.35 9.31
N GLN A 60 21.53 4.02 10.39
CA GLN A 60 20.69 4.22 11.57
C GLN A 60 19.41 5.01 11.23
N GLU A 61 19.53 6.03 10.38
CA GLU A 61 18.38 6.83 9.93
C GLU A 61 17.41 5.99 9.08
N THR A 62 17.95 5.13 8.22
CA THR A 62 17.18 4.20 7.39
C THR A 62 16.47 3.14 8.22
N GLU A 63 17.14 2.57 9.22
CA GLU A 63 16.56 1.59 10.16
C GLU A 63 15.42 2.23 10.99
N ALA A 64 15.62 3.47 11.46
CA ALA A 64 14.59 4.20 12.18
C ALA A 64 13.36 4.49 11.29
N PHE A 65 13.58 4.83 10.02
CA PHE A 65 12.52 5.01 9.04
C PHE A 65 11.73 3.72 8.81
N PHE A 66 12.41 2.58 8.55
CA PHE A 66 11.71 1.32 8.33
C PHE A 66 10.98 0.80 9.56
N LEU A 67 11.46 1.09 10.78
CA LEU A 67 10.70 0.82 12.00
C LEU A 67 9.36 1.58 12.03
N GLN A 68 9.31 2.81 11.52
CA GLN A 68 8.04 3.56 11.41
C GLN A 68 7.12 2.96 10.33
N VAL A 69 7.70 2.54 9.20
CA VAL A 69 6.96 1.82 8.14
C VAL A 69 6.35 0.55 8.69
N GLU A 70 7.11 -0.29 9.41
CA GLU A 70 6.63 -1.54 10.00
C GLU A 70 5.48 -1.31 10.99
N LYS A 71 5.57 -0.28 11.84
CA LYS A 71 4.49 0.09 12.76
C LYS A 71 3.21 0.45 12.01
N LEU A 72 3.32 1.20 10.92
CA LEU A 72 2.16 1.54 10.10
C LEU A 72 1.60 0.30 9.40
N ILE A 73 2.44 -0.58 8.86
CA ILE A 73 2.00 -1.82 8.21
C ILE A 73 1.21 -2.71 9.18
N GLU A 74 1.69 -2.87 10.42
CA GLU A 74 0.95 -3.65 11.42
C GLU A 74 -0.37 -2.96 11.79
N TYR A 75 -0.41 -1.62 11.85
CA TYR A 75 -1.67 -0.89 12.01
C TYR A 75 -2.65 -1.15 10.84
N GLU A 76 -2.19 -1.01 9.59
CA GLU A 76 -3.02 -1.21 8.40
C GLU A 76 -3.58 -2.63 8.26
N LYS A 77 -2.78 -3.62 8.64
CA LYS A 77 -3.15 -5.05 8.63
C LYS A 77 -4.35 -5.37 9.52
N ASN A 78 -4.51 -4.64 10.61
CA ASN A 78 -5.55 -4.91 11.61
C ASN A 78 -6.83 -4.09 11.37
N LYS A 79 -6.91 -3.31 10.28
CA LYS A 79 -8.11 -2.56 9.90
C LYS A 79 -9.10 -3.42 9.11
N PRO A 80 -10.42 -3.29 9.35
CA PRO A 80 -11.44 -3.97 8.55
C PRO A 80 -11.47 -3.43 7.11
N ASP A 81 -11.72 -4.32 6.14
CA ASP A 81 -11.92 -3.99 4.72
C ASP A 81 -10.76 -3.19 4.07
N ASN A 82 -9.52 -3.41 4.55
CA ASN A 82 -8.33 -2.61 4.23
C ASN A 82 -7.25 -3.40 3.45
N GLU A 83 -7.64 -4.51 2.81
CA GLU A 83 -6.73 -5.45 2.15
C GLU A 83 -5.90 -4.80 1.05
N ILE A 84 -6.47 -3.81 0.35
CA ILE A 84 -5.80 -3.13 -0.77
C ILE A 84 -4.67 -2.24 -0.28
N THR A 85 -4.91 -1.45 0.78
CA THR A 85 -3.90 -0.60 1.42
C THR A 85 -2.79 -1.46 1.99
N PHE A 86 -3.13 -2.55 2.69
CA PHE A 86 -2.15 -3.48 3.22
C PHE A 86 -1.33 -4.16 2.11
N ALA A 87 -1.98 -4.62 1.03
CA ALA A 87 -1.29 -5.21 -0.12
C ALA A 87 -0.36 -4.20 -0.82
N MET A 88 -0.75 -2.93 -0.91
CA MET A 88 0.10 -1.88 -1.47
C MET A 88 1.34 -1.63 -0.60
N TRP A 89 1.18 -1.58 0.73
CA TRP A 89 2.32 -1.50 1.63
C TRP A 89 3.25 -2.71 1.51
N LYS A 90 2.69 -3.92 1.40
CA LYS A 90 3.47 -5.14 1.16
C LYS A 90 4.30 -5.06 -0.11
N LEU A 91 3.72 -4.51 -1.19
CA LEU A 91 4.42 -4.27 -2.45
C LEU A 91 5.51 -3.19 -2.31
N LEU A 92 5.22 -2.06 -1.66
CA LEU A 92 6.22 -1.01 -1.41
C LEU A 92 7.42 -1.56 -0.65
N THR A 93 7.18 -2.42 0.34
CA THR A 93 8.23 -2.99 1.19
C THR A 93 8.77 -4.33 0.72
N ASP A 94 8.48 -4.75 -0.51
CA ASP A 94 9.09 -5.93 -1.10
C ASP A 94 10.50 -5.59 -1.61
N GLU A 95 11.51 -6.22 -1.03
CA GLU A 95 12.91 -6.03 -1.39
C GLU A 95 13.27 -6.54 -2.79
N GLU A 96 12.45 -7.43 -3.36
CA GLU A 96 12.67 -7.96 -4.71
C GLU A 96 11.98 -7.12 -5.80
N LYS A 97 11.25 -6.09 -5.42
CA LYS A 97 10.55 -5.17 -6.34
C LYS A 97 11.26 -3.82 -6.37
N ASN A 98 11.17 -3.11 -7.50
CA ASN A 98 11.87 -1.83 -7.69
C ASN A 98 11.15 -0.63 -7.05
N LEU A 99 10.61 -0.82 -5.84
CA LEU A 99 9.90 0.21 -5.07
C LEU A 99 10.70 0.60 -3.82
N LEU A 100 10.03 0.90 -2.70
CA LEU A 100 10.66 1.50 -1.53
C LEU A 100 11.76 0.61 -0.96
N SER A 101 11.46 -0.59 -0.47
CA SER A 101 12.49 -1.46 0.12
C SER A 101 13.53 -1.92 -0.89
N GLY A 102 13.15 -2.24 -2.13
CA GLY A 102 14.12 -2.61 -3.16
C GLY A 102 15.09 -1.49 -3.53
N PHE A 103 14.65 -0.23 -3.52
CA PHE A 103 15.57 0.91 -3.67
C PHE A 103 16.62 0.93 -2.55
N PHE A 104 16.18 0.81 -1.29
CA PHE A 104 17.10 0.85 -0.14
C PHE A 104 18.01 -0.38 -0.09
N LYS A 105 17.53 -1.55 -0.50
CA LYS A 105 18.36 -2.75 -0.71
C LYS A 105 19.45 -2.47 -1.76
N HIS A 106 19.07 -1.91 -2.91
CA HIS A 106 20.03 -1.60 -3.97
C HIS A 106 21.08 -0.57 -3.49
N TRP A 107 20.66 0.46 -2.76
CA TRP A 107 21.58 1.43 -2.16
C TRP A 107 22.54 0.76 -1.17
N LYS A 108 22.02 -0.10 -0.28
CA LYS A 108 22.83 -0.86 0.68
C LYS A 108 23.86 -1.77 0.01
N GLU A 109 23.49 -2.45 -1.08
CA GLU A 109 24.39 -3.35 -1.82
C GLU A 109 25.45 -2.60 -2.63
N LYS A 110 25.12 -1.42 -3.16
CA LYS A 110 26.01 -0.62 -4.01
C LYS A 110 26.82 0.41 -3.24
N GLU A 111 26.52 0.61 -1.96
CA GLU A 111 26.98 1.69 -1.09
C GLU A 111 26.56 3.09 -1.54
N SER A 112 26.51 3.37 -2.84
CA SER A 112 26.06 4.64 -3.42
C SER A 112 25.43 4.41 -4.78
N LEU A 113 24.52 5.30 -5.17
CA LEU A 113 23.76 5.24 -6.40
C LEU A 113 24.12 6.41 -7.32
N SER A 114 24.04 6.18 -8.63
CA SER A 114 24.23 7.26 -9.60
C SER A 114 23.08 8.27 -9.52
N PRO A 115 23.31 9.56 -9.80
CA PRO A 115 22.25 10.57 -9.79
C PRO A 115 21.07 10.22 -10.73
N VAL A 116 21.35 9.60 -11.87
CA VAL A 116 20.32 9.18 -12.84
C VAL A 116 19.45 8.06 -12.26
N PHE A 117 20.06 7.02 -11.69
CA PHE A 117 19.32 5.93 -11.05
C PHE A 117 18.47 6.47 -9.89
N LEU A 118 19.08 7.29 -9.03
CA LEU A 118 18.38 7.94 -7.92
C LEU A 118 17.13 8.68 -8.40
N GLN A 119 17.27 9.53 -9.42
CA GLN A 119 16.16 10.35 -9.91
C GLN A 119 15.00 9.50 -10.42
N GLU A 120 15.28 8.48 -11.25
CA GLU A 120 14.24 7.63 -11.83
C GLU A 120 13.56 6.74 -10.78
N SER A 121 14.35 6.08 -9.92
CA SER A 121 13.79 5.23 -8.86
C SER A 121 13.01 6.05 -7.83
N LYS A 122 13.51 7.24 -7.45
CA LYS A 122 12.78 8.14 -6.55
C LYS A 122 11.45 8.55 -7.15
N LYS A 123 11.40 8.90 -8.44
CA LYS A 123 10.14 9.23 -9.11
C LYS A 123 9.14 8.07 -9.01
N GLN A 124 9.55 6.84 -9.32
CA GLN A 124 8.69 5.66 -9.25
C GLN A 124 8.15 5.40 -7.83
N VAL A 125 9.01 5.45 -6.82
CA VAL A 125 8.59 5.26 -5.42
C VAL A 125 7.63 6.36 -4.98
N MET A 126 7.91 7.63 -5.32
CA MET A 126 7.05 8.75 -4.95
C MET A 126 5.68 8.69 -5.63
N GLU A 127 5.62 8.30 -6.91
CA GLU A 127 4.37 8.10 -7.63
C GLU A 127 3.55 6.97 -7.03
N ALA A 128 4.17 5.85 -6.66
CA ALA A 128 3.51 4.73 -5.99
C ALA A 128 2.92 5.14 -4.62
N MET A 129 3.68 5.91 -3.82
CA MET A 129 3.19 6.44 -2.55
C MET A 129 2.08 7.48 -2.74
N ASP A 130 2.14 8.30 -3.79
CA ASP A 130 1.06 9.22 -4.14
C ASP A 130 -0.23 8.49 -4.48
N MET A 131 -0.16 7.40 -5.24
CA MET A 131 -1.33 6.57 -5.54
C MET A 131 -1.95 5.98 -4.27
N LEU A 132 -1.11 5.54 -3.32
CA LEU A 132 -1.58 5.06 -2.02
C LEU A 132 -2.29 6.16 -1.23
N ILE A 133 -1.70 7.35 -1.14
CA ILE A 133 -2.30 8.51 -0.46
C ILE A 133 -3.63 8.90 -1.12
N GLN A 134 -3.71 8.92 -2.45
CA GLN A 134 -4.94 9.23 -3.17
C GLN A 134 -6.05 8.25 -2.86
N TYR A 135 -5.73 6.95 -2.76
CA TYR A 135 -6.69 5.94 -2.33
C TYR A 135 -7.11 6.13 -0.88
N GLU A 136 -6.18 6.42 0.03
CA GLU A 136 -6.51 6.71 1.43
C GLU A 136 -7.52 7.85 1.57
N ILE A 137 -7.38 8.91 0.78
CA ILE A 137 -8.30 10.06 0.80
C ILE A 137 -9.66 9.71 0.18
N LYS A 138 -9.65 9.14 -1.03
CA LYS A 138 -10.87 9.09 -1.86
C LYS A 138 -11.69 7.83 -1.60
N LYS A 139 -11.02 6.70 -1.37
CA LYS A 139 -11.63 5.35 -1.27
C LYS A 139 -12.64 5.08 -2.41
N ASP A 140 -12.36 5.63 -3.60
CA ASP A 140 -13.23 5.53 -4.77
C ASP A 140 -12.74 4.44 -5.75
N LYS A 141 -13.58 4.13 -6.74
CA LYS A 141 -13.27 3.09 -7.72
C LYS A 141 -12.01 3.40 -8.54
N THR A 142 -11.81 4.65 -8.93
CA THR A 142 -10.69 5.05 -9.78
C THR A 142 -9.35 4.90 -9.07
N SER A 143 -9.23 5.38 -7.84
CA SER A 143 -8.04 5.23 -7.02
C SER A 143 -7.77 3.77 -6.64
N LYS A 144 -8.84 3.01 -6.37
CA LYS A 144 -8.77 1.55 -6.16
C LYS A 144 -8.21 0.82 -7.38
N ASP A 145 -8.78 1.04 -8.56
CA ASP A 145 -8.38 0.37 -9.79
C ASP A 145 -6.92 0.73 -10.15
N GLY A 146 -6.50 1.97 -9.90
CA GLY A 146 -5.11 2.39 -10.05
C GLY A 146 -4.14 1.59 -9.17
N LEU A 147 -4.42 1.48 -7.86
CA LEU A 147 -3.60 0.67 -6.96
C LEU A 147 -3.58 -0.81 -7.35
N LEU A 148 -4.74 -1.37 -7.70
CA LEU A 148 -4.82 -2.77 -8.12
C LEU A 148 -4.04 -3.03 -9.41
N SER A 149 -4.05 -2.10 -10.36
CA SER A 149 -3.22 -2.20 -11.57
C SER A 149 -1.74 -2.26 -11.19
N LEU A 150 -1.27 -1.34 -10.34
CA LEU A 150 0.12 -1.32 -9.88
C LEU A 150 0.52 -2.61 -9.15
N ILE A 151 -0.35 -3.09 -8.25
CA ILE A 151 -0.15 -4.34 -7.51
C ILE A 151 -0.06 -5.53 -8.47
N ASN A 152 -0.97 -5.64 -9.42
CA ASN A 152 -1.01 -6.77 -10.34
C ASN A 152 0.12 -6.75 -11.39
N SER A 153 0.57 -5.57 -11.81
CA SER A 153 1.74 -5.43 -12.70
C SER A 153 3.07 -5.79 -12.02
N ASN A 154 3.08 -5.90 -10.69
CA ASN A 154 4.26 -6.26 -9.89
C ASN A 154 4.10 -7.59 -9.15
N LYS A 155 3.11 -8.42 -9.47
CA LYS A 155 3.04 -9.80 -8.96
C LYS A 155 4.19 -10.63 -9.52
#